data_AF-A0A933GT43-F1
#
_entry.id   AF-A0A933GT43-F1
#
_cell.length_a   1.000
_cell.length_b   1.000
_cell.length_c   1.000
_cell.angle_alpha   90.00
_cell.angle_beta   90.00
_cell.angle_gamma   90.00
#
_symmetry.space_group_name_H-M   'P 1'
#
loop_
_entity.id
_entity.type
_entity.pdbx_description
1 polymer ?
#
loop_
_entity_poly.entity_id
_entity_poly.type
_entity_poly.pdbx_seq_one_letter_code
_entity_poly.pdbx_strand_id
1 'polypeptide(L)'
;MEESYWQVLAVLLLILWVNVIFGIAGRGSILLLQVLWAVVRFPFSLFVRAFDGIGARRRRRNYEVLATYMPLVSENPRLLQYLETLIEEGIPPGRLEAALARHARLAAAVDARRRVDEVLAEAEKEAGIADVAVRHQKVLAESAARLEKLRFKERALEGLVDKIRAKYQV
;
A
#
# COMPACT_ATOMS: atom_id res chain seq x y z
N MET A 1 -24.12 77.85 25.68
CA MET A 1 -23.51 77.21 26.87
C MET A 1 -24.49 76.39 27.69
N GLU A 2 -25.81 76.47 27.46
CA GLU A 2 -26.80 75.68 28.21
C GLU A 2 -26.93 74.22 27.73
N GLU A 3 -26.81 73.96 26.42
CA GLU A 3 -26.95 72.60 25.86
C GLU A 3 -25.85 71.63 26.31
N SER A 4 -24.62 72.12 26.49
CA SER A 4 -23.50 71.34 27.02
C SER A 4 -23.72 70.91 28.46
N TYR A 5 -24.47 71.70 29.25
CA TYR A 5 -24.77 71.36 30.64
C TYR A 5 -25.73 70.16 30.72
N TRP A 6 -26.73 70.14 29.84
CA TRP A 6 -27.68 69.02 29.74
C TRP A 6 -27.02 67.73 29.24
N GLN A 7 -26.06 67.83 28.31
CA GLN A 7 -25.28 66.67 27.86
C GLN A 7 -24.39 66.12 28.97
N VAL A 8 -23.69 66.98 29.70
CA VAL A 8 -22.85 66.56 30.85
C VAL A 8 -23.71 65.95 31.96
N LEU A 9 -24.89 66.54 32.24
CA LEU A 9 -25.84 66.00 33.20
C LEU A 9 -26.38 64.62 32.77
N ALA A 10 -26.70 64.45 31.48
CA ALA A 10 -27.17 63.17 30.93
C ALA A 10 -26.09 62.09 31.01
N VAL A 11 -24.83 62.43 30.72
CA VAL A 11 -23.69 61.50 30.85
C VAL A 11 -23.45 61.13 32.31
N LEU A 12 -23.52 62.09 33.23
CA LEU A 12 -23.41 61.83 34.67
C LEU A 12 -24.55 60.95 35.18
N LEU A 13 -25.79 61.18 34.73
CA LEU A 13 -26.95 60.35 35.06
C LEU A 13 -26.81 58.93 34.50
N LEU A 14 -26.25 58.77 33.30
CA LEU A 14 -25.98 57.47 32.70
C LEU A 14 -24.91 56.71 33.51
N ILE A 15 -23.81 57.37 33.87
CA ILE A 15 -22.74 56.78 34.70
C ILE A 15 -23.28 56.41 36.08
N LEU A 16 -24.12 57.26 36.68
CA LEU A 16 -24.78 56.97 37.95
C LEU A 16 -25.72 55.76 37.82
N TRP A 17 -26.55 55.70 36.79
CA TRP A 17 -27.45 54.57 36.53
C TRP A 17 -26.72 53.25 36.32
N VAL A 18 -25.64 53.28 35.54
CA VAL A 18 -24.75 52.12 35.35
C VAL A 18 -24.17 51.71 36.71
N ASN A 19 -23.57 52.63 37.46
CA ASN A 19 -23.03 52.32 38.79
C ASN A 19 -24.09 51.85 39.80
N VAL A 20 -25.34 52.31 39.70
CA VAL A 20 -26.45 51.89 40.56
C VAL A 20 -26.91 50.47 40.20
N ILE A 21 -27.06 50.15 38.91
CA ILE A 21 -27.35 48.79 38.43
C ILE A 21 -26.23 47.82 38.83
N PHE A 22 -24.97 48.25 38.72
CA PHE A 22 -23.80 47.45 39.06
C PHE A 22 -23.47 47.43 40.57
N GLY A 23 -23.94 48.41 41.35
CA GLY A 23 -23.64 48.60 42.77
C GLY A 23 -24.69 48.05 43.73
N ILE A 24 -25.97 48.04 43.36
CA ILE A 24 -27.05 47.46 44.20
C ILE A 24 -27.01 45.93 44.18
N ALA A 25 -26.56 45.34 43.08
CA ALA A 25 -26.27 43.92 43.02
C ALA A 25 -24.76 43.73 43.18
N GLY A 26 -24.27 43.29 44.33
CA GLY A 26 -22.90 42.77 44.49
C GLY A 26 -22.51 41.61 43.55
N ARG A 27 -23.42 41.24 42.62
CA ARG A 27 -23.28 40.32 41.49
C ARG A 27 -22.97 41.01 40.15
N GLY A 28 -23.04 42.34 40.07
CA GLY A 28 -22.80 43.09 38.84
C GLY A 28 -21.36 42.99 38.34
N SER A 29 -20.39 43.06 39.25
CA SER A 29 -18.97 42.82 38.96
C SER A 29 -18.71 41.37 38.50
N ILE A 30 -19.42 40.40 39.08
CA ILE A 30 -19.34 38.99 38.70
C ILE A 30 -19.93 38.77 37.31
N LEU A 31 -21.08 39.38 37.00
CA LEU A 31 -21.69 39.33 35.67
C LEU A 31 -20.79 39.98 34.61
N LEU A 32 -20.18 41.14 34.93
CA LEU A 32 -19.28 41.83 34.01
C LEU A 32 -18.01 41.00 33.75
N LEU A 33 -17.47 40.35 34.79
CA LEU A 33 -16.34 39.42 34.66
C LEU A 33 -16.72 38.15 33.86
N GLN A 34 -17.92 37.61 34.06
CA GLN A 34 -18.43 36.48 33.28
C GLN A 34 -18.62 36.82 31.81
N VAL A 35 -19.12 38.02 31.50
CA VAL A 35 -19.25 38.51 30.13
C VAL A 35 -17.87 38.73 29.51
N LEU A 36 -16.93 39.33 30.23
CA LEU A 36 -15.54 39.49 29.77
C LEU A 36 -14.89 38.13 29.49
N TRP A 37 -15.06 37.17 30.40
CA TRP A 37 -14.57 35.81 30.25
C TRP A 37 -15.23 35.07 29.09
N ALA A 38 -16.54 35.24 28.90
CA ALA A 38 -17.27 34.67 27.78
C ALA A 38 -16.78 35.24 26.44
N VAL A 39 -16.53 36.56 26.37
CA VAL A 39 -16.02 37.23 25.17
C VAL A 39 -14.60 36.78 24.82
N VAL A 40 -13.77 36.42 25.80
CA VAL A 40 -12.41 35.87 25.56
C VAL A 40 -12.46 34.37 25.24
N ARG A 41 -13.30 33.60 25.95
CA ARG A 41 -13.39 32.14 25.80
C ARG A 41 -14.14 31.70 24.54
N PHE A 42 -15.12 32.48 24.08
CA PHE A 42 -15.90 32.19 22.87
C PHE A 42 -15.07 32.15 21.57
N PRO A 43 -14.21 33.16 21.26
CA PRO A 43 -13.34 33.08 20.08
C PRO A 43 -12.33 31.94 20.21
N PHE A 44 -11.82 31.66 21.41
CA PHE A 44 -10.91 30.53 21.64
C PHE A 44 -11.59 29.18 21.40
N SER A 45 -12.83 28.99 21.87
CA SER A 45 -13.56 27.74 21.66
C SER A 45 -13.96 27.54 20.20
N LEU A 46 -14.34 28.61 19.50
CA LEU A 46 -14.57 28.58 18.05
C LEU A 46 -13.31 28.21 17.28
N PHE A 47 -12.15 28.73 17.70
CA PHE A 47 -10.86 28.44 17.09
C PHE A 47 -10.48 26.96 17.27
N VAL A 48 -10.59 26.42 18.49
CA VAL A 48 -10.36 25.00 18.77
C VAL A 48 -11.29 24.12 17.92
N ARG A 49 -12.58 24.46 17.86
CA ARG A 49 -13.58 23.69 17.10
C ARG A 49 -13.33 23.72 15.58
N ALA A 50 -12.84 24.85 15.06
CA ALA A 50 -12.45 24.97 13.66
C ALA A 50 -11.23 24.10 13.33
N PHE A 51 -10.23 24.04 14.24
CA PHE A 51 -9.06 23.18 14.09
C PHE A 51 -9.38 21.69 14.24
N ASP A 52 -10.27 21.32 15.17
CA ASP A 52 -10.75 19.95 15.34
C ASP A 52 -11.43 19.44 14.07
N GLY A 53 -12.21 20.30 13.40
CA GLY A 53 -12.84 19.99 12.13
C GLY A 53 -11.84 19.70 10.99
N ILE A 54 -10.70 20.40 10.98
CA ILE A 54 -9.63 20.17 9.99
C ILE A 54 -8.91 18.85 10.28
N GLY A 55 -8.63 18.55 11.55
CA GLY A 55 -8.04 17.28 11.98
C GLY A 55 -8.91 16.08 11.59
N ALA A 56 -10.21 16.16 11.85
CA ALA A 56 -11.16 15.12 11.47
C ALA A 56 -11.25 14.90 9.94
N ARG A 57 -11.25 15.98 9.14
CA ARG A 57 -11.22 15.88 7.68
C ARG A 57 -9.92 15.26 7.16
N ARG A 58 -8.77 15.60 7.76
CA ARG A 58 -7.48 14.99 7.41
C ARG A 58 -7.46 13.50 7.71
N ARG A 59 -7.89 13.10 8.91
CA ARG A 59 -7.98 11.67 9.29
C ARG A 59 -8.85 10.89 8.32
N ARG A 60 -10.05 11.38 7.99
CA ARG A 60 -10.93 10.75 6.99
C ARG A 60 -10.23 10.55 5.64
N ARG A 61 -9.61 11.61 5.12
CA ARG A 61 -8.89 11.53 3.84
C ARG A 61 -7.70 10.56 3.88
N ASN A 62 -7.00 10.48 5.02
CA ASN A 62 -5.92 9.52 5.20
C ASN A 62 -6.43 8.07 5.22
N TYR A 63 -7.59 7.82 5.84
CA TYR A 63 -8.23 6.50 5.81
C TYR A 63 -8.71 6.13 4.41
N GLU A 64 -9.21 7.08 3.62
CA GLU A 64 -9.53 6.86 2.20
C GLU A 64 -8.29 6.49 1.37
N VAL A 65 -7.17 7.18 1.62
CA VAL A 65 -5.87 6.83 1.02
C VAL A 65 -5.46 5.42 1.47
N LEU A 66 -5.50 5.12 2.76
CA LEU A 66 -5.15 3.79 3.28
C LEU A 66 -6.01 2.68 2.67
N ALA A 67 -7.32 2.90 2.53
CA ALA A 67 -8.24 1.95 1.89
C ALA A 67 -7.85 1.65 0.44
N THR A 68 -7.36 2.65 -0.30
CA THR A 68 -6.87 2.48 -1.67
C THR A 68 -5.64 1.57 -1.74
N TYR A 69 -4.77 1.63 -0.73
CA TYR A 69 -3.55 0.83 -0.64
C TYR A 69 -3.69 -0.41 0.26
N MET A 70 -4.90 -0.72 0.74
CA MET A 70 -5.15 -1.83 1.66
C MET A 70 -4.62 -3.19 1.18
N PRO A 71 -4.74 -3.56 -0.12
CA PRO A 71 -4.20 -4.83 -0.61
C PRO A 71 -2.67 -4.97 -0.47
N LEU A 72 -1.94 -3.85 -0.45
CA LEU A 72 -0.48 -3.85 -0.27
C LEU A 72 -0.07 -3.96 1.20
N VAL A 73 -0.98 -3.63 2.12
CA VAL A 73 -0.70 -3.55 3.55
C VAL A 73 -1.34 -4.73 4.30
N SER A 74 -2.35 -5.39 3.73
CA SER A 74 -3.11 -6.47 4.36
C SER A 74 -2.28 -7.66 4.80
N GLU A 75 -1.16 -7.92 4.13
CA GLU A 75 -0.24 -9.01 4.48
C GLU A 75 0.63 -8.70 5.72
N ASN A 76 0.68 -7.45 6.16
CA ASN A 76 1.52 -7.02 7.29
C ASN A 76 0.72 -6.25 8.35
N PRO A 77 0.17 -6.94 9.38
CA PRO A 77 -0.66 -6.31 10.39
C PRO A 77 0.09 -5.27 11.25
N ARG A 78 1.42 -5.40 11.41
CA ARG A 78 2.23 -4.41 12.12
C ARG A 78 2.34 -3.11 11.34
N LEU A 79 2.43 -3.19 10.02
CA LEU A 79 2.46 -2.02 9.14
C LEU A 79 1.12 -1.29 9.17
N LEU A 80 0.01 -2.03 9.16
CA LEU A 80 -1.33 -1.45 9.29
C LEU A 80 -1.47 -0.66 10.60
N GLN A 81 -1.11 -1.27 11.72
CA GLN A 81 -1.17 -0.62 13.04
C GLN A 81 -0.27 0.62 13.15
N TYR A 82 0.91 0.57 12.52
CA TYR A 82 1.80 1.73 12.42
C TYR A 82 1.19 2.86 11.59
N LEU A 83 0.58 2.54 10.44
CA LEU A 83 -0.08 3.53 9.59
C LEU A 83 -1.31 4.13 10.29
N GLU A 84 -2.11 3.34 11.00
CA GLU A 84 -3.21 3.84 11.82
C GLU A 84 -2.72 4.83 12.88
N THR A 85 -1.63 4.51 13.58
CA THR A 85 -1.01 5.43 14.56
C THR A 85 -0.60 6.75 13.90
N LEU A 86 0.04 6.71 12.73
CA LEU A 86 0.43 7.92 11.99
C LEU A 86 -0.77 8.76 11.52
N ILE A 87 -1.89 8.11 11.19
CA ILE A 87 -3.13 8.79 10.83
C ILE A 87 -3.70 9.51 12.03
N GLU A 88 -3.72 8.87 13.20
CA GLU A 88 -4.20 9.45 14.45
C GLU A 88 -3.33 10.63 14.91
N GLU A 89 -2.01 10.54 14.70
CA GLU A 89 -1.06 11.66 14.91
C GLU A 89 -1.26 12.83 13.92
N GLY A 90 -2.10 12.66 12.91
CA GLY A 90 -2.49 13.74 12.00
C GLY A 90 -1.52 13.98 10.85
N ILE A 91 -0.83 12.92 10.39
CA ILE A 91 0.08 13.01 9.23
C ILE A 91 -0.64 13.67 8.03
N PRO A 92 0.05 14.54 7.26
CA PRO A 92 -0.55 15.11 6.05
C PRO A 92 -0.87 14.01 5.02
N PRO A 93 -2.05 14.05 4.37
CA PRO A 93 -2.46 13.02 3.39
C PRO A 93 -1.47 12.84 2.25
N GLY A 94 -0.92 13.93 1.71
CA GLY A 94 0.06 13.83 0.62
C GLY A 94 1.36 13.12 1.03
N ARG A 95 1.76 13.16 2.32
CA ARG A 95 2.94 12.42 2.80
C ARG A 95 2.64 10.93 2.93
N LEU A 96 1.46 10.59 3.46
CA LEU A 96 1.02 9.21 3.57
C LEU A 96 0.89 8.56 2.19
N GLU A 97 0.25 9.26 1.25
CA GLU A 97 0.09 8.82 -0.13
C GLU A 97 1.44 8.63 -0.83
N ALA A 98 2.37 9.58 -0.69
CA ALA A 98 3.70 9.47 -1.30
C ALA A 98 4.50 8.28 -0.74
N ALA A 99 4.42 8.02 0.57
CA ALA A 99 5.06 6.87 1.20
C ALA A 99 4.50 5.55 0.67
N LEU A 100 3.17 5.41 0.65
CA LEU A 100 2.49 4.21 0.16
C LEU A 100 2.73 4.00 -1.34
N ALA A 101 2.65 5.04 -2.16
CA ALA A 101 2.91 4.97 -3.60
C ALA A 101 4.35 4.54 -3.91
N ARG A 102 5.33 5.00 -3.13
CA ARG A 102 6.73 4.58 -3.27
C ARG A 102 6.91 3.10 -2.94
N HIS A 103 6.29 2.63 -1.87
CA HIS A 103 6.32 1.20 -1.51
C HIS A 103 5.61 0.34 -2.55
N ALA A 104 4.46 0.76 -3.07
CA ALA A 104 3.72 0.06 -4.12
C ALA A 104 4.58 -0.12 -5.38
N ARG A 105 5.30 0.92 -5.81
CA ARG A 105 6.22 0.85 -6.97
C ARG A 105 7.37 -0.12 -6.75
N LEU A 106 7.93 -0.15 -5.54
CA LEU A 106 9.00 -1.09 -5.19
C LEU A 106 8.50 -2.53 -5.18
N ALA A 107 7.33 -2.79 -4.60
CA ALA A 107 6.71 -4.11 -4.60
C ALA A 107 6.45 -4.61 -6.03
N ALA A 108 5.86 -3.77 -6.89
CA ALA A 108 5.63 -4.11 -8.29
C ALA A 108 6.92 -4.43 -9.06
N ALA A 109 8.02 -3.71 -8.77
CA ALA A 109 9.32 -3.99 -9.38
C ALA A 109 9.93 -5.32 -8.91
N VAL A 110 9.70 -5.72 -7.66
CA VAL A 110 10.13 -7.02 -7.13
C VAL A 110 9.32 -8.15 -7.75
N ASP A 111 8.00 -8.00 -7.87
CA ASP A 111 7.14 -9.01 -8.50
C ASP A 111 7.46 -9.19 -9.98
N ALA A 112 7.74 -8.10 -10.70
CA ALA A 112 8.17 -8.16 -12.08
C ALA A 112 9.49 -8.95 -12.25
N ARG A 113 10.44 -8.78 -11.32
CA ARG A 113 11.69 -9.56 -11.34
C ARG A 113 11.44 -11.04 -11.06
N ARG A 114 10.62 -11.37 -10.06
CA ARG A 114 10.26 -12.78 -9.77
C ARG A 114 9.67 -13.49 -10.98
N ARG A 115 8.77 -12.84 -11.71
CA ARG A 115 8.20 -13.42 -12.94
C ARG A 115 9.26 -13.66 -14.01
N VAL A 116 10.23 -12.76 -14.16
CA VAL A 116 11.35 -12.96 -15.10
C VAL A 116 12.21 -14.14 -14.65
N ASP A 117 12.53 -14.24 -13.37
CA ASP A 117 13.33 -15.35 -12.83
C ASP A 117 12.59 -16.70 -12.97
N GLU A 118 11.27 -16.72 -12.78
CA GLU A 118 10.44 -17.91 -13.01
C GLU A 118 10.46 -18.34 -14.49
N VAL A 119 10.30 -17.39 -15.42
CA VAL A 119 10.38 -17.67 -16.86
C VAL A 119 11.77 -18.15 -17.27
N LEU A 120 12.83 -17.57 -16.71
CA LEU A 120 14.21 -18.03 -16.95
C LEU A 120 14.44 -19.44 -16.42
N ALA A 121 13.97 -19.75 -15.21
CA ALA A 121 14.07 -21.08 -14.63
C ALA A 121 13.27 -22.13 -15.43
N GLU A 122 12.12 -21.75 -16.00
CA GLU A 122 11.33 -22.62 -16.87
C GLU A 122 12.02 -22.85 -18.22
N ALA A 123 12.59 -21.81 -18.83
CA ALA A 123 13.39 -21.92 -20.04
C ALA A 123 14.65 -22.78 -19.84
N GLU A 124 15.32 -22.71 -18.68
CA GLU A 124 16.45 -23.59 -18.35
C GLU A 124 16.02 -25.06 -18.22
N LYS A 125 14.83 -25.33 -17.64
CA LYS A 125 14.27 -26.68 -17.60
C LYS A 125 13.96 -27.20 -19.00
N GLU A 126 13.34 -26.38 -19.85
CA GLU A 126 13.06 -26.75 -21.25
C GLU A 126 14.35 -27.02 -22.04
N ALA A 127 15.38 -26.20 -21.86
CA ALA A 127 16.68 -26.42 -22.47
C ALA A 127 17.33 -27.73 -21.98
N GLY A 128 17.23 -28.02 -20.68
CA GLY A 128 17.67 -29.30 -20.11
C GLY A 128 16.92 -30.49 -20.69
N ILE A 129 15.61 -30.38 -20.89
CA ILE A 129 14.78 -31.42 -21.52
C ILE A 129 15.17 -31.61 -23.00
N ALA A 130 15.43 -30.52 -23.73
CA ALA A 130 15.88 -30.58 -25.12
C ALA A 130 17.23 -31.31 -25.26
N ASP A 131 18.19 -31.05 -24.37
CA ASP A 131 19.49 -31.73 -24.36
C ASP A 131 19.35 -33.23 -24.04
N VAL A 132 18.47 -33.59 -23.09
CA VAL A 132 18.14 -34.99 -22.81
C VAL A 132 17.50 -35.66 -24.03
N ALA A 133 16.57 -35.00 -24.72
CA ALA A 133 15.94 -35.52 -25.93
C ALA A 133 16.95 -35.80 -27.05
N VAL A 134 17.91 -34.88 -27.26
CA VAL A 134 19.00 -35.07 -28.23
C VAL A 134 19.88 -36.27 -27.87
N ARG A 135 20.22 -36.43 -26.58
CA ARG A 135 20.97 -37.61 -26.10
C ARG A 135 20.21 -38.91 -26.34
N HIS A 136 18.91 -38.94 -26.04
CA HIS A 136 18.06 -40.11 -26.31
C HIS A 136 17.99 -40.44 -27.80
N GLN A 137 17.86 -39.45 -28.67
CA GLN A 137 17.81 -39.64 -30.11
C GLN A 137 19.13 -40.23 -30.64
N LYS A 138 20.27 -39.78 -30.11
CA LYS A 138 21.60 -40.33 -30.44
C LYS A 138 21.74 -41.78 -30.00
N VAL A 139 21.32 -42.12 -28.78
CA VAL A 139 21.34 -43.51 -28.27
C VAL A 139 20.44 -44.42 -29.10
N LEU A 140 19.25 -43.94 -29.50
CA LEU A 140 18.35 -44.68 -30.38
C LEU A 140 18.96 -44.92 -31.76
N ALA A 141 19.61 -43.91 -32.35
CA ALA A 141 20.31 -44.05 -33.64
C ALA A 141 21.46 -45.06 -33.56
N GLU A 142 22.28 -45.01 -32.50
CA GLU A 142 23.35 -45.98 -32.26
C GLU A 142 22.81 -47.41 -32.08
N SER A 143 21.68 -47.54 -31.39
CA SER A 143 21.02 -48.83 -31.17
C SER A 143 20.44 -49.40 -32.46
N ALA A 144 19.83 -48.57 -33.31
CA ALA A 144 19.35 -48.96 -34.64
C ALA A 144 20.49 -49.44 -35.55
N ALA A 145 21.62 -48.72 -35.57
CA ALA A 145 22.80 -49.13 -36.34
C ALA A 145 23.39 -50.46 -35.84
N ARG A 146 23.39 -50.71 -34.53
CA ARG A 146 23.80 -52.01 -33.96
C ARG A 146 22.84 -53.13 -34.38
N LEU A 147 21.54 -52.89 -34.38
CA LEU A 147 20.52 -53.83 -34.83
C LEU A 147 20.68 -54.17 -36.32
N GLU A 148 20.93 -53.20 -37.19
CA GLU A 148 21.23 -53.45 -38.60
C GLU A 148 22.49 -54.31 -38.78
N LYS A 149 23.54 -54.03 -38.01
CA LYS A 149 24.77 -54.83 -38.04
C LYS A 149 24.53 -56.28 -37.60
N LEU A 150 23.68 -56.49 -36.60
CA LEU A 150 23.27 -57.82 -36.15
C LEU A 150 22.45 -58.54 -37.24
N ARG A 151 21.45 -57.88 -37.82
CA ARG A 151 20.66 -58.44 -38.93
C ARG A 151 21.52 -58.80 -40.14
N PHE A 152 22.53 -57.98 -40.46
CA PHE A 152 23.47 -58.28 -41.51
C PHE A 152 24.29 -59.56 -41.21
N LYS A 153 24.78 -59.69 -39.97
CA LYS A 153 25.47 -60.92 -39.53
C LYS A 153 24.56 -62.14 -39.57
N GLU A 154 23.31 -61.99 -39.16
CA GLU A 154 22.31 -63.04 -39.19
C GLU A 154 22.04 -63.52 -40.62
N ARG A 155 21.81 -62.61 -41.57
CA ARG A 155 21.69 -62.96 -43.00
C ARG A 155 22.95 -63.61 -43.56
N ALA A 156 24.14 -63.15 -43.15
CA ALA A 156 25.40 -63.75 -43.57
C ALA A 156 25.56 -65.18 -43.02
N LEU A 157 25.11 -65.42 -41.79
CA LEU A 157 25.08 -66.75 -41.17
C LEU A 157 24.05 -67.67 -41.84
N GLU A 158 22.84 -67.18 -42.12
CA GLU A 158 21.83 -67.92 -42.89
C GLU A 158 22.38 -68.34 -44.26
N GLY A 159 22.99 -67.42 -44.99
CA GLY A 159 23.62 -67.74 -46.28
C GLY A 159 24.79 -68.73 -46.19
N LEU A 160 25.51 -68.77 -45.06
CA LEU A 160 26.52 -69.80 -44.80
C LEU A 160 25.88 -71.16 -44.48
N VAL A 161 24.83 -71.17 -43.66
CA VAL A 161 24.08 -72.38 -43.31
C VAL A 161 23.46 -72.99 -44.57
N ASP A 162 22.85 -72.19 -45.45
CA ASP A 162 22.28 -72.66 -46.71
C ASP A 162 23.34 -73.26 -47.64
N LYS A 163 24.52 -72.63 -47.72
CA LYS A 163 25.67 -73.18 -48.48
C LYS A 163 26.16 -74.51 -47.91
N ILE A 164 26.25 -74.64 -46.58
CA ILE A 164 26.64 -75.90 -45.92
C ILE A 164 25.57 -76.96 -46.19
N ARG A 165 24.28 -76.62 -46.05
CA ARG A 165 23.17 -77.53 -46.30
C ARG A 165 23.15 -78.03 -47.74
N ALA A 166 23.39 -77.16 -48.72
CA ALA A 166 23.53 -77.54 -50.12
C ALA A 166 24.75 -78.43 -50.41
N LYS A 167 25.83 -78.32 -49.60
CA LYS A 167 27.06 -79.10 -49.77
C LYS A 167 27.01 -80.47 -49.08
N TYR A 168 26.20 -80.61 -48.03
CA TYR A 168 26.09 -81.81 -47.20
C TYR A 168 24.73 -82.51 -47.27
N GLN A 169 23.77 -82.01 -48.04
CA GLN A 169 22.64 -82.80 -48.52
C GLN A 169 23.10 -83.68 -49.69
N VAL A 170 23.65 -84.84 -49.30
CA VAL A 170 23.66 -86.10 -50.05
C VAL A 170 22.70 -87.03 -49.34
#